data_AF-W3TWG3-F1
#
_entry.id   AF-W3TWG3-F1
#
_cell.length_a   1.000
_cell.length_b   1.000
_cell.length_c   1.000
_cell.angle_alpha   90.00
_cell.angle_beta   90.00
_cell.angle_gamma   90.00
#
_symmetry.space_group_name_H-M   'P 1'
#
loop_
_entity.id
_entity.type
_entity.pdbx_description
1 polymer ?
#
loop_
_entity_poly.entity_id
_entity_poly.type
_entity_poly.pdbx_seq_one_letter_code
_entity_poly.pdbx_strand_id
1 'polypeptide(L)'
;MRSATISRFFILFIAGIMLTPSPTYSKINAAINTSSFTGAYLAGKVANHKNKTDLAINYFKNALAYKPDNIETQVEMLELMLSSGAFKEAVQQAQKLKEQGIMNPFISLTLSVKNLINKNYRNAKILLQLKEPPASNNPIPELINAWATFGSGHQSQAIADLEKIQGPAWYNLFRRYHLALMCDLAGRKQAAKKYFTQVLNNQQGILISPNTYERIIIAYASFQLRHKMRNQAIQTLKHGEQILSDRKILKNIREKIEKGASLERLVKTPQQGAGEVLYNFGTTLNHKTSGHIAHIFNQLSLALYPENDATMFQLANISAKLNDPNQAIKLYRSLPSNSPYYKDGQLRLAFILANNNNQNEAIKLLTSLKKKSPNDPHILIALAAFYMQDNKFVEAIKILDRAIAQITKFQRDDWKLFYQRGIAFERLQQWPKAEIDLRKALEFFPDQPQVLNYLGYSLIERDQKLEESLHMLQKASALQPQNSHILDSLGWAYYKLKQYNQAVQILENAVKLQPEDPTLNDHLGDAYWQVGRKREAIFQWNHAVDGEPKNLKKIQEKLKFGLQ
;
A
#
# COMPACT_ATOMS: atom_id res chain seq x y z
N MET A 1 42.50 -28.45 -24.36
CA MET A 1 41.02 -28.31 -24.38
C MET A 1 40.57 -27.94 -22.98
N ARG A 2 40.41 -26.63 -22.69
CA ARG A 2 40.10 -26.12 -21.35
C ARG A 2 38.60 -25.88 -21.22
N SER A 3 37.98 -26.56 -20.27
CA SER A 3 36.58 -26.47 -19.91
C SER A 3 36.26 -25.09 -19.30
N ALA A 4 35.38 -24.33 -19.96
CA ALA A 4 34.83 -23.09 -19.43
C ALA A 4 33.68 -23.40 -18.46
N THR A 5 34.00 -23.61 -17.19
CA THR A 5 33.04 -23.61 -16.08
C THR A 5 32.90 -22.19 -15.54
N ILE A 6 32.19 -21.33 -16.28
CA ILE A 6 31.83 -19.99 -15.82
C ILE A 6 30.66 -20.12 -14.86
N SER A 7 30.89 -19.66 -13.63
CA SER A 7 29.96 -19.68 -12.51
C SER A 7 28.69 -18.88 -12.84
N ARG A 8 27.56 -19.58 -12.98
CA ARG A 8 26.21 -18.97 -13.04
C ARG A 8 25.83 -18.51 -11.64
N PHE A 9 26.27 -17.31 -11.23
CA PHE A 9 25.76 -16.62 -10.05
C PHE A 9 24.72 -15.58 -10.46
N PHE A 10 23.83 -15.27 -9.51
CA PHE A 10 22.65 -14.40 -9.59
C PHE A 10 21.38 -15.02 -10.23
N ILE A 11 20.23 -14.33 -10.15
CA ILE A 11 19.08 -14.43 -9.24
C ILE A 11 19.30 -13.61 -7.97
N LEU A 12 19.45 -12.31 -8.23
CA LEU A 12 18.87 -11.27 -7.41
C LEU A 12 17.36 -11.33 -7.60
N PHE A 13 16.68 -11.71 -6.53
CA PHE A 13 15.24 -11.69 -6.38
C PHE A 13 14.74 -10.25 -6.55
N ILE A 14 13.88 -10.03 -7.54
CA ILE A 14 12.81 -9.02 -7.41
C ILE A 14 11.78 -9.65 -6.48
N ALA A 15 12.03 -9.53 -5.18
CA ALA A 15 11.00 -9.48 -4.15
C ALA A 15 11.70 -9.03 -2.87
N GLY A 16 11.22 -7.95 -2.27
CA GLY A 16 11.39 -7.79 -0.83
C GLY A 16 10.58 -8.89 -0.15
N ILE A 17 11.17 -10.07 0.02
CA ILE A 17 10.70 -11.06 0.98
C ILE A 17 11.32 -10.64 2.30
N MET A 18 10.51 -10.04 3.17
CA MET A 18 10.84 -10.01 4.57
C MET A 18 10.86 -11.45 5.07
N LEU A 19 12.05 -12.01 5.28
CA LEU A 19 12.22 -13.17 6.14
C LEU A 19 12.03 -12.66 7.58
N THR A 20 10.81 -12.74 8.08
CA THR A 20 10.59 -12.73 9.53
C THR A 20 11.25 -13.99 10.10
N PRO A 21 11.92 -13.92 11.27
CA PRO A 21 12.42 -15.12 11.94
C PRO A 21 11.24 -16.07 12.11
N SER A 22 11.35 -17.31 11.64
CA SER A 22 10.31 -18.33 11.85
C SER A 22 10.27 -18.63 13.34
N PRO A 23 9.26 -18.21 14.10
CA PRO A 23 8.97 -18.90 15.33
C PRO A 23 8.32 -20.20 14.84
N THR A 24 8.69 -21.33 15.43
CA THR A 24 7.95 -22.58 15.30
C THR A 24 6.55 -22.40 15.91
N TYR A 25 5.70 -21.60 15.27
CA TYR A 25 4.27 -21.58 15.50
C TYR A 25 3.69 -22.69 14.64
N SER A 26 3.35 -23.78 15.31
CA SER A 26 2.28 -24.68 14.90
C SER A 26 1.26 -23.94 14.02
N LYS A 27 1.02 -24.45 12.80
CA LYS A 27 -0.08 -24.03 11.94
C LYS A 27 -1.39 -24.36 12.66
N ILE A 28 -1.83 -23.49 13.57
CA ILE A 28 -3.17 -23.54 14.15
C ILE A 28 -4.13 -23.03 13.06
N ASN A 29 -4.44 -23.94 12.14
CA ASN A 29 -5.56 -23.84 11.21
C ASN A 29 -6.79 -24.60 11.73
N ALA A 30 -6.69 -25.28 12.87
CA ALA A 30 -7.81 -25.88 13.57
C ALA A 30 -8.40 -24.88 14.57
N ALA A 31 -9.73 -24.80 14.65
CA ALA A 31 -10.40 -24.18 15.77
C ALA A 31 -9.92 -24.87 17.06
N ILE A 32 -9.33 -24.11 17.99
CA ILE A 32 -9.00 -24.64 19.31
C ILE A 32 -10.33 -24.78 20.04
N ASN A 33 -10.66 -25.98 20.51
CA ASN A 33 -11.78 -26.16 21.41
C ASN A 33 -11.46 -25.44 22.73
N THR A 34 -12.23 -24.41 23.05
CA THR A 34 -12.04 -23.60 24.25
C THR A 34 -13.09 -23.99 25.28
N SER A 35 -12.63 -24.45 26.44
CA SER A 35 -13.47 -24.95 27.54
C SER A 35 -13.76 -23.90 28.62
N SER A 36 -13.36 -22.64 28.40
CA SER A 36 -13.56 -21.55 29.36
C SER A 36 -13.70 -20.20 28.67
N PHE A 37 -14.31 -19.24 29.38
CA PHE A 37 -14.39 -17.83 28.95
C PHE A 37 -13.00 -17.27 28.59
N THR A 38 -12.03 -17.38 29.50
CA THR A 38 -10.69 -16.81 29.31
C THR A 38 -9.95 -17.46 28.13
N GLY A 39 -10.09 -18.78 27.97
CA GLY A 39 -9.51 -19.49 26.83
C GLY A 39 -10.08 -19.02 25.49
N ALA A 40 -11.41 -18.89 25.41
CA ALA A 40 -12.10 -18.37 24.22
C ALA A 40 -11.72 -16.90 23.95
N TYR A 41 -11.73 -16.05 24.97
CA TYR A 41 -11.38 -14.63 24.85
C TYR A 41 -9.93 -14.45 24.35
N LEU A 42 -8.95 -15.12 24.97
CA LEU A 42 -7.55 -15.03 24.55
C LEU A 42 -7.33 -15.58 23.14
N ALA A 43 -8.00 -16.69 22.78
CA ALA A 43 -7.97 -17.20 21.41
C ALA A 43 -8.53 -16.18 20.40
N GLY A 44 -9.59 -15.46 20.78
CA GLY A 44 -10.13 -14.32 20.02
C GLY A 44 -9.13 -13.19 19.84
N LYS A 45 -8.47 -12.74 20.92
CA LYS A 45 -7.43 -11.69 20.84
C LYS A 45 -6.27 -12.10 19.94
N VAL A 46 -5.79 -13.34 20.05
CA VAL A 46 -4.68 -13.86 19.21
C VAL A 46 -5.12 -13.97 17.75
N ALA A 47 -6.32 -14.47 17.49
CA ALA A 47 -6.85 -14.53 16.13
C ALA A 47 -6.97 -13.13 15.51
N ASN A 48 -7.43 -12.14 16.28
CA ASN A 48 -7.52 -10.75 15.85
C ASN A 48 -6.13 -10.15 15.53
N HIS A 49 -5.14 -10.36 16.41
CA HIS A 49 -3.76 -9.94 16.17
C HIS A 49 -3.14 -10.59 14.91
N LYS A 50 -3.62 -11.78 14.52
CA LYS A 50 -3.22 -12.47 13.28
C LYS A 50 -4.09 -12.11 12.07
N ASN A 51 -4.95 -11.08 12.18
CA ASN A 51 -5.92 -10.65 11.17
C ASN A 51 -6.87 -11.77 10.70
N LYS A 52 -7.12 -12.78 11.55
CA LYS A 52 -8.10 -13.84 11.31
C LYS A 52 -9.45 -13.39 11.85
N THR A 53 -10.02 -12.36 11.25
CA THR A 53 -11.17 -11.62 11.77
C THR A 53 -12.40 -12.48 12.02
N ASP A 54 -12.80 -13.32 11.05
CA ASP A 54 -13.96 -14.21 11.20
C ASP A 54 -13.76 -15.22 12.36
N LEU A 55 -12.53 -15.72 12.49
CA LEU A 55 -12.17 -16.66 13.56
C LEU A 55 -12.20 -15.96 14.93
N ALA A 56 -11.71 -14.73 15.01
CA ALA A 56 -11.77 -13.92 16.23
C ALA A 56 -13.21 -13.61 16.65
N ILE A 57 -14.10 -13.25 15.71
CA ILE A 57 -15.54 -13.07 16.00
C ILE A 57 -16.14 -14.37 16.56
N ASN A 58 -15.83 -15.52 15.98
CA ASN A 58 -16.33 -16.80 16.47
C ASN A 58 -15.83 -17.13 17.87
N TYR A 59 -14.55 -16.86 18.18
CA TYR A 59 -14.03 -17.05 19.53
C TYR A 59 -14.66 -16.10 20.55
N PHE A 60 -14.93 -14.84 20.19
CA PHE A 60 -15.66 -13.93 21.07
C PHE A 60 -17.11 -14.36 21.29
N LYS A 61 -17.79 -14.88 20.26
CA LYS A 61 -19.11 -15.52 20.43
C LYS A 61 -19.04 -16.70 21.42
N ASN A 62 -18.03 -17.55 21.31
CA ASN A 62 -17.83 -18.67 22.24
C ASN A 62 -17.55 -18.17 23.66
N ALA A 63 -16.76 -17.11 23.83
CA ALA A 63 -16.52 -16.50 25.14
C ALA A 63 -17.83 -15.99 25.76
N LEU A 64 -18.65 -15.29 24.96
CA LEU A 64 -19.95 -14.77 25.39
C LEU A 64 -20.98 -15.87 25.69
N ALA A 65 -20.80 -17.11 25.20
CA ALA A 65 -21.63 -18.24 25.62
C ALA A 65 -21.40 -18.61 27.11
N TYR A 66 -20.20 -18.40 27.63
CA TYR A 66 -19.87 -18.61 29.06
C TYR A 66 -20.25 -17.41 29.94
N LYS A 67 -20.05 -16.18 29.43
CA LYS A 67 -20.39 -14.93 30.14
C LYS A 67 -21.15 -13.97 29.22
N PRO A 68 -22.48 -14.14 29.05
CA PRO A 68 -23.28 -13.33 28.13
C PRO A 68 -23.30 -11.83 28.44
N ASP A 69 -23.10 -11.46 29.70
CA ASP A 69 -23.18 -10.08 30.19
C ASP A 69 -21.82 -9.36 30.20
N ASN A 70 -20.75 -9.98 29.69
CA ASN A 70 -19.45 -9.31 29.61
C ASN A 70 -19.47 -8.23 28.52
N ILE A 71 -19.71 -6.98 28.95
CA ILE A 71 -19.87 -5.81 28.05
C ILE A 71 -18.61 -5.54 27.21
N GLU A 72 -17.42 -5.68 27.80
CA GLU A 72 -16.15 -5.45 27.10
C GLU A 72 -16.01 -6.36 25.86
N THR A 73 -16.22 -7.67 26.03
CA THR A 73 -16.18 -8.64 24.92
C THR A 73 -17.27 -8.38 23.89
N GLN A 74 -18.46 -7.96 24.34
CA GLN A 74 -19.55 -7.57 23.42
C GLN A 74 -19.19 -6.35 22.57
N VAL A 75 -18.51 -5.34 23.15
CA VAL A 75 -18.06 -4.14 22.44
C VAL A 75 -16.90 -4.47 21.50
N GLU A 76 -15.90 -5.24 21.95
CA GLU A 76 -14.80 -5.70 21.08
C GLU A 76 -15.32 -6.49 19.88
N MET A 77 -16.29 -7.38 20.10
CA MET A 77 -16.93 -8.14 19.02
C MET A 77 -17.67 -7.22 18.03
N LEU A 78 -18.40 -6.21 18.52
CA LEU A 78 -19.07 -5.22 17.67
C LEU A 78 -18.07 -4.48 16.78
N GLU A 79 -16.99 -3.96 17.35
CA GLU A 79 -15.98 -3.22 16.59
C GLU A 79 -15.30 -4.09 15.53
N LEU A 80 -15.06 -5.36 15.86
CA LEU A 80 -14.49 -6.31 14.92
C LEU A 80 -15.45 -6.63 13.76
N MET A 81 -16.75 -6.79 14.05
CA MET A 81 -17.80 -6.94 13.02
C MET A 81 -17.88 -5.70 12.12
N LEU A 82 -17.76 -4.49 12.69
CA LEU A 82 -17.74 -3.26 11.92
C LEU A 82 -16.51 -3.19 11.02
N SER A 83 -15.34 -3.54 11.55
CA SER A 83 -14.09 -3.55 10.79
C SER A 83 -14.11 -4.57 9.65
N SER A 84 -14.70 -5.75 9.85
CA SER A 84 -14.83 -6.76 8.78
C SER A 84 -15.87 -6.42 7.71
N GLY A 85 -16.72 -5.42 7.96
CA GLY A 85 -17.84 -5.08 7.09
C GLY A 85 -19.08 -5.98 7.28
N ALA A 86 -19.13 -6.76 8.36
CA ALA A 86 -20.30 -7.55 8.79
C ALA A 86 -21.39 -6.62 9.39
N PHE A 87 -21.87 -5.67 8.58
CA PHE A 87 -22.70 -4.55 9.05
C PHE A 87 -24.05 -5.02 9.61
N LYS A 88 -24.67 -6.07 9.06
CA LYS A 88 -25.96 -6.57 9.53
C LYS A 88 -25.85 -7.16 10.94
N GLU A 89 -24.82 -7.96 11.15
CA GLU A 89 -24.48 -8.58 12.44
C GLU A 89 -24.08 -7.50 13.46
N ALA A 90 -23.28 -6.51 13.04
CA ALA A 90 -22.92 -5.37 13.88
C ALA A 90 -24.16 -4.58 14.34
N VAL A 91 -25.15 -4.38 13.47
CA VAL A 91 -26.41 -3.73 13.84
C VAL A 91 -27.18 -4.52 14.90
N GLN A 92 -27.22 -5.84 14.80
CA GLN A 92 -27.88 -6.69 15.81
C GLN A 92 -27.15 -6.58 17.17
N GLN A 93 -25.83 -6.67 17.16
CA GLN A 93 -25.03 -6.56 18.37
C GLN A 93 -25.12 -5.16 19.01
N ALA A 94 -25.10 -4.10 18.20
CA ALA A 94 -25.29 -2.72 18.67
C ALA A 94 -26.68 -2.50 19.28
N GLN A 95 -27.72 -3.12 18.72
CA GLN A 95 -29.08 -3.06 19.26
C GLN A 95 -29.17 -3.76 20.63
N LYS A 96 -28.56 -4.94 20.77
CA LYS A 96 -28.47 -5.67 22.05
C LYS A 96 -27.76 -4.84 23.13
N LEU A 97 -26.62 -4.24 22.80
CA LEU A 97 -25.88 -3.38 23.72
C LEU A 97 -26.71 -2.16 24.16
N LYS A 98 -27.43 -1.53 23.23
CA LYS A 98 -28.34 -0.42 23.55
C LYS A 98 -29.47 -0.86 24.50
N GLU A 99 -30.05 -2.04 24.31
CA GLU A 99 -31.09 -2.59 25.18
C GLU A 99 -30.57 -2.88 26.60
N GLN A 100 -29.28 -3.19 26.74
CA GLN A 100 -28.57 -3.30 28.01
C GLN A 100 -28.19 -1.94 28.63
N GLY A 101 -28.61 -0.82 28.05
CA GLY A 101 -28.28 0.53 28.51
C GLY A 101 -26.87 0.99 28.13
N ILE A 102 -26.12 0.23 27.33
CA ILE A 102 -24.76 0.58 26.90
C ILE A 102 -24.82 1.41 25.61
N MET A 103 -24.25 2.61 25.67
CA MET A 103 -24.14 3.50 24.52
C MET A 103 -22.72 4.05 24.41
N ASN A 104 -22.12 3.89 23.24
CA ASN A 104 -20.84 4.49 22.89
C ASN A 104 -20.91 5.08 21.46
N PRO A 105 -19.88 5.82 21.00
CA PRO A 105 -19.90 6.44 19.68
C PRO A 105 -20.12 5.45 18.52
N PHE A 106 -19.54 4.25 18.57
CA PHE A 106 -19.72 3.25 17.51
C PHE A 106 -21.10 2.60 17.51
N ILE A 107 -21.69 2.35 18.68
CA ILE A 107 -23.07 1.87 18.82
C ILE A 107 -24.05 2.91 18.25
N SER A 108 -23.93 4.15 18.71
CA SER A 108 -24.73 5.29 18.22
C SER A 108 -24.61 5.43 16.71
N LEU A 109 -23.38 5.50 16.20
CA LEU A 109 -23.13 5.70 14.78
C LEU A 109 -23.65 4.53 13.93
N THR A 110 -23.46 3.29 14.36
CA THR A 110 -23.94 2.08 13.65
C THR A 110 -25.46 2.09 13.51
N LEU A 111 -26.16 2.36 14.61
CA LEU A 111 -27.63 2.43 14.61
C LEU A 111 -28.13 3.66 13.82
N SER A 112 -27.42 4.79 13.86
CA SER A 112 -27.74 5.96 13.03
C SER A 112 -27.58 5.66 11.55
N VAL A 113 -26.51 4.98 11.14
CA VAL A 113 -26.28 4.54 9.76
C VAL A 113 -27.39 3.61 9.29
N LYS A 114 -27.79 2.61 10.11
CA LYS A 114 -28.96 1.76 9.82
C LYS A 114 -30.22 2.58 9.57
N ASN A 115 -30.51 3.57 10.42
CA ASN A 115 -31.69 4.41 10.28
C ASN A 115 -31.61 5.32 9.04
N LEU A 116 -30.44 5.83 8.69
CA LEU A 116 -30.23 6.60 7.45
C LEU A 116 -30.47 5.75 6.20
N ILE A 117 -29.96 4.52 6.16
CA ILE A 117 -30.22 3.55 5.08
C ILE A 117 -31.74 3.36 4.91
N ASN A 118 -32.45 3.22 6.02
CA ASN A 118 -33.91 3.06 6.05
C ASN A 118 -34.69 4.38 5.88
N LYS A 119 -34.02 5.51 5.58
CA LYS A 119 -34.60 6.86 5.48
C LYS A 119 -35.36 7.32 6.74
N ASN A 120 -35.11 6.69 7.89
CA ASN A 120 -35.64 7.10 9.18
C ASN A 120 -34.75 8.19 9.79
N TYR A 121 -34.81 9.38 9.20
CA TYR A 121 -33.94 10.50 9.58
C TYR A 121 -34.17 10.94 11.02
N ARG A 122 -35.41 10.89 11.53
CA ARG A 122 -35.73 11.29 12.91
C ARG A 122 -34.96 10.43 13.93
N ASN A 123 -35.05 9.10 13.80
CA ASN A 123 -34.36 8.20 14.72
C ASN A 123 -32.84 8.27 14.56
N ALA A 124 -32.35 8.44 13.33
CA ALA A 124 -30.91 8.65 13.09
C ALA A 124 -30.38 9.86 13.87
N LYS A 125 -31.13 10.98 13.86
CA LYS A 125 -30.77 12.21 14.60
C LYS A 125 -30.78 12.01 16.11
N ILE A 126 -31.81 11.37 16.66
CA ILE A 126 -31.90 11.09 18.10
C ILE A 126 -30.68 10.28 18.55
N LEU A 127 -30.34 9.22 17.81
CA LEU A 127 -29.20 8.36 18.15
C LEU A 127 -27.86 9.12 18.13
N LEU A 128 -27.66 10.09 17.23
CA LEU A 128 -26.46 10.94 17.19
C LEU A 128 -26.37 11.92 18.36
N GLN A 129 -27.48 12.20 19.05
CA GLN A 129 -27.54 13.08 20.22
C GLN A 129 -27.31 12.34 21.54
N LEU A 130 -27.47 11.01 21.58
CA LEU A 130 -27.26 10.16 22.76
C LEU A 130 -25.77 9.97 23.12
N LYS A 131 -24.93 10.99 22.92
CA LYS A 131 -23.51 10.95 23.27
C LYS A 131 -23.35 11.03 24.79
N GLU A 132 -22.40 10.27 25.35
CA GLU A 132 -21.71 10.70 26.57
C GLU A 132 -21.04 12.07 26.31
N PRO A 133 -20.95 12.96 27.31
CA PRO A 133 -20.48 14.34 27.12
C PRO A 133 -19.11 14.36 26.44
N PRO A 134 -18.90 15.28 25.49
CA PRO A 134 -18.09 15.01 24.32
C PRO A 134 -16.59 14.97 24.62
N ALA A 135 -15.88 14.10 23.91
CA ALA A 135 -14.56 14.46 23.42
C ALA A 135 -14.74 15.76 22.60
N SER A 136 -14.42 16.90 23.23
CA SER A 136 -14.46 18.22 22.64
C SER A 136 -13.69 18.18 21.31
N ASN A 137 -14.38 18.35 20.17
CA ASN A 137 -13.87 18.46 18.78
C ASN A 137 -14.12 17.30 17.79
N ASN A 138 -15.10 16.39 17.96
CA ASN A 138 -15.49 15.45 16.88
C ASN A 138 -16.69 15.97 16.05
N PRO A 139 -16.50 16.44 14.80
CA PRO A 139 -17.56 17.01 13.96
C PRO A 139 -18.43 16.00 13.20
N ILE A 140 -18.12 14.70 13.27
CA ILE A 140 -18.77 13.66 12.48
C ILE A 140 -20.30 13.64 12.75
N PRO A 141 -20.76 13.59 14.01
CA PRO A 141 -22.19 13.46 14.29
C PRO A 141 -22.97 14.69 13.85
N GLU A 142 -22.39 15.88 13.93
CA GLU A 142 -23.01 17.14 13.49
C GLU A 142 -23.14 17.18 11.96
N LEU A 143 -22.10 16.76 11.23
CA LEU A 143 -22.15 16.66 9.77
C LEU A 143 -23.17 15.61 9.29
N ILE A 144 -23.23 14.45 9.93
CA ILE A 144 -24.22 13.41 9.61
C ILE A 144 -25.63 13.89 9.98
N ASN A 145 -25.81 14.58 11.11
CA ASN A 145 -27.08 15.18 11.50
C ASN A 145 -27.57 16.24 10.50
N ALA A 146 -26.65 17.02 9.92
CA ALA A 146 -26.99 17.95 8.84
C ALA A 146 -27.51 17.22 7.59
N TRP A 147 -26.88 16.11 7.18
CA TRP A 147 -27.39 15.27 6.10
C TRP A 147 -28.73 14.60 6.43
N ALA A 148 -28.93 14.15 7.67
CA ALA A 148 -30.21 13.61 8.11
C ALA A 148 -31.32 14.68 8.06
N THR A 149 -31.02 15.90 8.50
CA THR A 149 -31.94 17.05 8.42
C THR A 149 -32.25 17.41 6.97
N PHE A 150 -31.23 17.42 6.10
CA PHE A 150 -31.40 17.63 4.66
C PHE A 150 -32.32 16.56 4.04
N GLY A 151 -32.12 15.29 4.39
CA GLY A 151 -32.93 14.18 3.90
C GLY A 151 -34.37 14.16 4.41
N SER A 152 -34.62 14.77 5.58
CA SER A 152 -35.97 14.93 6.15
C SER A 152 -36.83 16.01 5.47
N GLY A 153 -36.35 16.63 4.38
CA GLY A 153 -37.03 17.71 3.65
C GLY A 153 -36.63 19.13 4.09
N HIS A 154 -35.89 19.27 5.18
CA HIS A 154 -35.49 20.56 5.75
C HIS A 154 -34.16 21.06 5.19
N GLN A 155 -34.04 21.15 3.86
CA GLN A 155 -32.77 21.45 3.17
C GLN A 155 -32.17 22.82 3.54
N SER A 156 -32.99 23.88 3.59
CA SER A 156 -32.56 25.22 4.00
C SER A 156 -32.01 25.23 5.41
N GLN A 157 -32.70 24.55 6.33
CA GLN A 157 -32.34 24.47 7.73
C GLN A 157 -31.01 23.74 7.90
N ALA A 158 -30.84 22.59 7.24
CA ALA A 158 -29.59 21.83 7.29
C ALA A 158 -28.37 22.65 6.87
N ILE A 159 -28.50 23.44 5.80
CA ILE A 159 -27.44 24.33 5.31
C ILE A 159 -27.15 25.44 6.32
N ALA A 160 -28.19 26.12 6.81
CA ALA A 160 -28.06 27.22 7.77
C ALA A 160 -27.46 26.77 9.11
N ASP A 161 -27.86 25.59 9.61
CA ASP A 161 -27.30 25.03 10.84
C ASP A 161 -25.83 24.66 10.66
N LEU A 162 -25.48 24.05 9.53
CA LEU A 162 -24.11 23.68 9.24
C LEU A 162 -23.19 24.89 9.06
N GLU A 163 -23.69 26.04 8.58
CA GLU A 163 -22.94 27.29 8.51
C GLU A 163 -22.55 27.84 9.90
N LYS A 164 -23.42 27.64 10.90
CA LYS A 164 -23.26 28.17 12.26
C LYS A 164 -22.28 27.37 13.12
N ILE A 165 -22.00 26.12 12.75
CA ILE A 165 -21.13 25.26 13.57
C ILE A 165 -19.72 25.83 13.60
N GLN A 166 -19.23 26.17 14.79
CA GLN A 166 -17.85 26.62 15.01
C GLN A 166 -16.96 25.45 15.45
N GLY A 167 -15.66 25.59 15.22
CA GLY A 167 -14.65 24.66 15.71
C GLY A 167 -13.25 24.99 15.17
N PRO A 168 -12.27 24.10 15.39
CA PRO A 168 -10.90 24.33 14.97
C PRO A 168 -10.75 24.61 13.47
N ALA A 169 -9.68 25.29 13.07
CA ALA A 169 -9.47 25.71 11.68
C ALA A 169 -9.60 24.56 10.66
N TRP A 170 -9.14 23.35 11.02
CA TRP A 170 -9.21 22.17 10.18
C TRP A 170 -10.65 21.70 9.89
N TYR A 171 -11.61 22.00 10.76
CA TYR A 171 -13.02 21.63 10.57
C TYR A 171 -13.64 22.36 9.38
N ASN A 172 -13.18 23.58 9.08
CA ASN A 172 -13.70 24.37 7.97
C ASN A 172 -13.56 23.65 6.61
N LEU A 173 -12.57 22.76 6.46
CA LEU A 173 -12.41 21.92 5.26
C LEU A 173 -13.65 21.06 5.03
N PHE A 174 -14.00 20.22 6.00
CA PHE A 174 -15.13 19.29 5.92
C PHE A 174 -16.47 20.05 5.89
N ARG A 175 -16.64 21.06 6.75
CA ARG A 175 -17.87 21.85 6.83
C ARG A 175 -18.20 22.52 5.50
N ARG A 176 -17.24 23.25 4.90
CA ARG A 176 -17.44 23.94 3.61
C ARG A 176 -17.62 22.95 2.46
N TYR A 177 -16.91 21.82 2.47
CA TYR A 177 -17.10 20.79 1.46
C TYR A 177 -18.53 20.23 1.48
N HIS A 178 -19.03 19.85 2.65
CA HIS A 178 -20.40 19.34 2.77
C HIS A 178 -21.46 20.41 2.49
N LEU A 179 -21.24 21.69 2.84
CA LEU A 179 -22.09 22.80 2.40
C LEU A 179 -22.16 22.91 0.88
N ALA A 180 -21.00 22.77 0.19
CA ALA A 180 -20.94 22.79 -1.27
C ALA A 180 -21.75 21.63 -1.89
N LEU A 181 -21.60 20.42 -1.34
CA LEU A 181 -22.34 19.24 -1.78
C LEU A 181 -23.86 19.38 -1.56
N MET A 182 -24.28 19.86 -0.38
CA MET A 182 -25.70 20.11 -0.07
C MET A 182 -26.30 21.18 -0.99
N CYS A 183 -25.58 22.28 -1.22
CA CYS A 183 -26.02 23.34 -2.12
C CYS A 183 -26.11 22.86 -3.57
N ASP A 184 -25.15 22.05 -4.04
CA ASP A 184 -25.20 21.44 -5.37
C ASP A 184 -26.39 20.47 -5.52
N LEU A 185 -26.65 19.65 -4.50
CA LEU A 185 -27.78 18.73 -4.49
C LEU A 185 -29.14 19.45 -4.41
N ALA A 186 -29.22 20.57 -3.69
CA ALA A 186 -30.40 21.43 -3.59
C ALA A 186 -30.60 22.38 -4.80
N GLY A 187 -29.74 22.32 -5.83
CA GLY A 187 -29.83 23.19 -7.01
C GLY A 187 -29.42 24.66 -6.77
N ARG A 188 -28.82 24.97 -5.61
CA ARG A 188 -28.35 26.33 -5.24
C ARG A 188 -27.01 26.64 -5.90
N LYS A 189 -27.02 26.82 -7.22
CA LYS A 189 -25.81 26.95 -8.06
C LYS A 189 -24.80 27.98 -7.55
N GLN A 190 -25.24 29.19 -7.21
CA GLN A 190 -24.34 30.26 -6.78
C GLN A 190 -23.69 29.94 -5.42
N ALA A 191 -24.47 29.45 -4.46
CA ALA A 191 -23.97 29.04 -3.15
C ALA A 191 -23.01 27.85 -3.24
N ALA A 192 -23.33 26.84 -4.07
CA ALA A 192 -22.46 25.70 -4.31
C ALA A 192 -21.09 26.14 -4.86
N LYS A 193 -21.09 26.99 -5.90
CA LYS A 193 -19.86 27.55 -6.47
C LYS A 193 -19.05 28.32 -5.42
N LYS A 194 -19.70 29.17 -4.63
CA LYS A 194 -19.06 29.92 -3.53
C LYS A 194 -18.31 28.98 -2.58
N TYR A 195 -18.98 27.93 -2.09
CA TYR A 195 -18.37 27.01 -1.13
C TYR A 195 -17.24 26.16 -1.73
N PHE A 196 -17.38 25.69 -2.98
CA PHE A 196 -16.29 25.00 -3.68
C PHE A 196 -15.04 25.88 -3.83
N THR A 197 -15.20 27.14 -4.26
CA THR A 197 -14.08 28.07 -4.39
C THR A 197 -13.43 28.37 -3.03
N GLN A 198 -14.24 28.58 -1.98
CA GLN A 198 -13.73 28.86 -0.64
C GLN A 198 -12.90 27.71 -0.04
N VAL A 199 -13.28 26.46 -0.33
CA VAL A 199 -12.54 25.30 0.19
C VAL A 199 -11.25 25.04 -0.61
N LEU A 200 -11.25 25.26 -1.92
CA LEU A 200 -10.06 25.11 -2.77
C LEU A 200 -9.01 26.21 -2.54
N ASN A 201 -9.43 27.44 -2.20
CA ASN A 201 -8.49 28.52 -1.89
C ASN A 201 -7.80 28.34 -0.52
N ASN A 202 -8.26 27.41 0.32
CA ASN A 202 -7.66 27.15 1.62
C ASN A 202 -6.54 26.11 1.52
N GLN A 203 -5.30 26.57 1.33
CA GLN A 203 -4.13 25.71 1.19
C GLN A 203 -3.83 24.83 2.41
N GLN A 204 -4.30 25.20 3.61
CA GLN A 204 -4.12 24.36 4.81
C GLN A 204 -4.85 23.01 4.68
N GLY A 205 -5.94 22.94 3.92
CA GLY A 205 -6.72 21.71 3.72
C GLY A 205 -5.94 20.58 3.06
N ILE A 206 -4.92 20.90 2.25
CA ILE A 206 -4.07 19.95 1.54
C ILE A 206 -3.20 19.16 2.52
N LEU A 207 -2.60 19.84 3.50
CA LEU A 207 -1.74 19.22 4.52
C LEU A 207 -2.56 18.34 5.49
N ILE A 208 -3.83 18.69 5.71
CA ILE A 208 -4.71 18.01 6.67
C ILE A 208 -5.25 16.70 6.08
N SER A 209 -5.82 16.74 4.88
CA SER A 209 -6.44 15.54 4.27
C SER A 209 -6.36 15.56 2.74
N PRO A 210 -5.25 15.04 2.17
CA PRO A 210 -5.08 14.95 0.71
C PRO A 210 -6.21 14.15 0.03
N ASN A 211 -6.71 13.09 0.69
CA ASN A 211 -7.83 12.29 0.18
C ASN A 211 -9.13 13.10 0.10
N THR A 212 -9.43 13.94 1.09
CA THR A 212 -10.61 14.81 1.05
C THR A 212 -10.44 15.90 -0.01
N TYR A 213 -9.24 16.46 -0.14
CA TYR A 213 -8.94 17.47 -1.17
C TYR A 213 -9.15 16.92 -2.59
N GLU A 214 -8.73 15.68 -2.84
CA GLU A 214 -9.02 14.97 -4.09
C GLU A 214 -10.53 14.88 -4.38
N ARG A 215 -11.35 14.52 -3.38
CA ARG A 215 -12.81 14.45 -3.52
C ARG A 215 -13.44 15.81 -3.79
N ILE A 216 -12.92 16.87 -3.16
CA ILE A 216 -13.35 18.26 -3.40
C ILE A 216 -13.11 18.65 -4.86
N ILE A 217 -11.91 18.39 -5.39
CA ILE A 217 -11.54 18.66 -6.79
C ILE A 217 -12.49 17.92 -7.74
N ILE A 218 -12.70 16.62 -7.50
CA ILE A 218 -13.58 15.78 -8.33
C ILE A 218 -15.03 16.29 -8.28
N ALA A 219 -15.54 16.63 -7.08
CA ALA A 219 -16.88 17.16 -6.91
C ALA A 219 -17.06 18.51 -7.62
N TYR A 220 -16.07 19.40 -7.53
CA TYR A 220 -16.16 20.71 -8.18
C TYR A 220 -16.03 20.62 -9.71
N ALA A 221 -15.11 19.79 -10.22
CA ALA A 221 -15.00 19.52 -11.65
C ALA A 221 -16.29 18.91 -12.20
N SER A 222 -16.91 18.00 -11.45
CA SER A 222 -18.22 17.44 -11.78
C SER A 222 -19.31 18.50 -11.82
N PHE A 223 -19.38 19.37 -10.79
CA PHE A 223 -20.29 20.52 -10.76
C PHE A 223 -20.08 21.43 -11.98
N GLN A 224 -18.84 21.75 -12.32
CA GLN A 224 -18.51 22.60 -13.47
C GLN A 224 -18.96 21.97 -14.80
N LEU A 225 -18.73 20.68 -15.01
CA LEU A 225 -19.14 19.97 -16.21
C LEU A 225 -20.66 19.99 -16.42
N ARG A 226 -21.43 19.67 -15.37
CA ARG A 226 -22.91 19.68 -15.44
C ARG A 226 -23.49 21.07 -15.72
N HIS A 227 -22.71 22.13 -15.48
CA HIS A 227 -23.09 23.52 -15.73
C HIS A 227 -22.40 24.13 -16.96
N LYS A 228 -21.97 23.30 -17.92
CA LYS A 228 -21.35 23.71 -19.20
C LYS A 228 -20.02 24.48 -19.04
N MET A 229 -19.33 24.35 -17.91
CA MET A 229 -18.04 25.00 -17.63
C MET A 229 -16.87 24.02 -17.85
N ARG A 230 -16.83 23.36 -19.02
CA ARG A 230 -15.87 22.28 -19.33
C ARG A 230 -14.40 22.70 -19.21
N ASN A 231 -14.04 23.86 -19.75
CA ASN A 231 -12.66 24.36 -19.67
C ASN A 231 -12.23 24.62 -18.22
N GLN A 232 -13.14 25.12 -17.38
CA GLN A 232 -12.87 25.34 -15.95
C GLN A 232 -12.74 24.01 -15.19
N ALA A 233 -13.52 22.99 -15.55
CA ALA A 233 -13.37 21.63 -14.99
C ALA A 233 -12.00 21.04 -15.30
N ILE A 234 -11.53 21.15 -16.54
CA ILE A 234 -10.20 20.68 -16.93
C ILE A 234 -9.11 21.46 -16.18
N GLN A 235 -9.23 22.79 -16.05
CA GLN A 235 -8.28 23.59 -15.27
C GLN A 235 -8.25 23.22 -13.79
N THR A 236 -9.42 22.97 -13.19
CA THR A 236 -9.55 22.54 -11.79
C THR A 236 -8.84 21.20 -11.56
N LEU A 237 -9.00 20.25 -12.48
CA LEU A 237 -8.30 18.97 -12.41
C LEU A 237 -6.79 19.11 -12.60
N LYS A 238 -6.33 19.92 -13.57
CA LYS A 238 -4.89 20.21 -13.79
C LYS A 238 -4.24 20.84 -12.56
N HIS A 239 -4.92 21.78 -11.91
CA HIS A 239 -4.43 22.38 -10.66
C HIS A 239 -4.34 21.34 -9.55
N GLY A 240 -5.35 20.46 -9.44
CA GLY A 240 -5.31 19.32 -8.54
C GLY A 240 -4.15 18.36 -8.79
N GLU A 241 -3.84 18.05 -10.06
CA GLU A 241 -2.69 17.21 -10.46
C GLU A 241 -1.34 17.81 -10.04
N GLN A 242 -1.20 19.14 -10.05
CA GLN A 242 0.02 19.82 -9.60
C GLN A 242 0.21 19.71 -8.08
N ILE A 243 -0.88 19.80 -7.33
CA ILE A 243 -0.87 19.74 -5.87
C ILE A 243 -0.71 18.29 -5.38
N LEU A 244 -1.47 17.37 -5.97
CA LEU A 244 -1.54 15.95 -5.60
C LEU A 244 -0.78 15.11 -6.64
N SER A 245 0.50 15.42 -6.83
CA SER A 245 1.32 14.89 -7.93
C SER A 245 1.55 13.38 -7.88
N ASP A 246 1.41 12.76 -6.70
CA ASP A 246 1.46 11.31 -6.49
C ASP A 246 0.17 10.59 -6.93
N ARG A 247 -0.89 11.33 -7.28
CA ARG A 247 -2.24 10.79 -7.49
C ARG A 247 -2.70 10.89 -8.93
N LYS A 248 -2.68 9.75 -9.60
CA LYS A 248 -3.09 9.64 -11.02
C LYS A 248 -4.59 9.72 -11.25
N ILE A 249 -5.40 9.59 -10.21
CA ILE A 249 -6.85 9.64 -10.28
C ILE A 249 -7.36 10.89 -11.00
N LEU A 250 -6.82 12.07 -10.66
CA LEU A 250 -7.20 13.35 -11.27
C LEU A 250 -6.85 13.38 -12.75
N LYS A 251 -5.65 12.92 -13.10
CA LYS A 251 -5.19 12.76 -14.49
C LYS A 251 -6.10 11.80 -15.27
N ASN A 252 -6.43 10.64 -14.70
CA ASN A 252 -7.32 9.66 -15.32
C ASN A 252 -8.71 10.24 -15.60
N ILE A 253 -9.23 11.07 -14.68
CA ILE A 253 -10.52 11.77 -14.84
C ILE A 253 -10.41 12.85 -15.93
N ARG A 254 -9.37 13.69 -15.88
CA ARG A 254 -9.13 14.75 -16.87
C ARG A 254 -9.05 14.20 -18.29
N GLU A 255 -8.26 13.16 -18.52
CA GLU A 255 -8.08 12.56 -19.85
C GLU A 255 -9.39 11.99 -20.42
N LYS A 256 -10.24 11.42 -19.56
CA LYS A 256 -11.60 10.99 -19.97
C LYS A 256 -12.46 12.20 -20.34
N ILE A 257 -12.42 13.25 -19.53
CA ILE A 257 -13.19 14.47 -19.80
C ILE A 257 -12.74 15.11 -21.10
N GLU A 258 -11.43 15.26 -21.34
CA GLU A 258 -10.87 15.79 -22.60
C GLU A 258 -11.39 15.03 -23.84
N LYS A 259 -11.62 13.72 -23.72
CA LYS A 259 -12.23 12.85 -24.75
C LYS A 259 -13.77 12.91 -24.83
N GLY A 260 -14.40 13.85 -24.13
CA GLY A 260 -15.85 14.06 -24.20
C GLY A 260 -16.65 13.41 -23.06
N ALA A 261 -16.02 12.70 -22.11
CA ALA A 261 -16.75 12.08 -21.01
C ALA A 261 -17.48 13.11 -20.13
N SER A 262 -18.65 12.72 -19.62
CA SER A 262 -19.35 13.42 -18.56
C SER A 262 -18.84 12.95 -17.19
N LEU A 263 -19.16 13.72 -16.15
CA LEU A 263 -18.91 13.34 -14.77
C LEU A 263 -20.19 13.56 -13.96
N GLU A 264 -20.69 12.48 -13.38
CA GLU A 264 -21.89 12.54 -12.55
C GLU A 264 -21.59 13.16 -11.19
N ARG A 265 -22.66 13.59 -10.52
CA ARG A 265 -22.55 14.10 -9.15
C ARG A 265 -22.02 12.99 -8.23
N LEU A 266 -21.03 13.36 -7.42
CA LEU A 266 -20.36 12.47 -6.47
C LEU A 266 -21.29 12.01 -5.33
N VAL A 267 -22.21 12.88 -4.88
CA VAL A 267 -23.27 12.57 -3.91
C VAL A 267 -24.63 12.83 -4.53
N LYS A 268 -25.48 11.82 -4.67
CA LYS A 268 -26.83 11.91 -5.25
C LYS A 268 -27.94 11.84 -4.20
N THR A 269 -27.65 11.37 -2.99
CA THR A 269 -28.63 11.22 -1.91
C THR A 269 -28.08 11.70 -0.57
N PRO A 270 -28.94 12.02 0.41
CA PRO A 270 -28.50 12.33 1.77
C PRO A 270 -27.68 11.21 2.43
N GLN A 271 -28.01 9.94 2.15
CA GLN A 271 -27.26 8.78 2.61
C GLN A 271 -25.84 8.79 2.07
N GLN A 272 -25.67 9.03 0.76
CA GLN A 272 -24.36 9.13 0.15
C GLN A 272 -23.58 10.34 0.69
N GLY A 273 -24.26 11.43 1.04
CA GLY A 273 -23.65 12.59 1.69
C GLY A 273 -23.11 12.28 3.08
N ALA A 274 -23.88 11.57 3.90
CA ALA A 274 -23.41 11.04 5.18
C ALA A 274 -22.30 10.00 5.01
N GLY A 275 -22.36 9.17 3.96
CA GLY A 275 -21.29 8.24 3.61
C GLY A 275 -19.99 8.96 3.23
N GLU A 276 -20.09 10.09 2.55
CA GLU A 276 -18.94 10.94 2.20
C GLU A 276 -18.28 11.54 3.46
N VAL A 277 -19.06 11.89 4.49
CA VAL A 277 -18.50 12.31 5.80
C VAL A 277 -17.61 11.20 6.33
N LEU A 278 -18.14 9.98 6.43
CA LEU A 278 -17.41 8.84 6.98
C LEU A 278 -16.18 8.47 6.14
N TYR A 279 -16.26 8.57 4.81
CA TYR A 279 -15.10 8.41 3.93
C TYR A 279 -14.01 9.46 4.21
N ASN A 280 -14.41 10.73 4.34
CA ASN A 280 -13.48 11.83 4.60
C ASN A 280 -12.73 11.62 5.93
N PHE A 281 -13.43 11.30 7.02
CA PHE A 281 -12.79 11.06 8.31
C PHE A 281 -12.03 9.73 8.37
N GLY A 282 -12.55 8.68 7.73
CA GLY A 282 -11.88 7.39 7.64
C GLY A 282 -10.55 7.48 6.89
N THR A 283 -10.42 8.39 5.92
CA THR A 283 -9.17 8.59 5.19
C THR A 283 -8.20 9.56 5.86
N THR A 284 -8.70 10.53 6.65
CA THR A 284 -7.85 11.43 7.46
C THR A 284 -7.23 10.71 8.66
N LEU A 285 -7.96 9.81 9.32
CA LEU A 285 -7.47 9.09 10.52
C LEU A 285 -6.57 7.89 10.19
N ASN A 286 -6.14 7.72 8.94
CA ASN A 286 -5.36 6.58 8.47
C ASN A 286 -3.85 6.70 8.82
N HIS A 287 -3.54 6.93 10.11
CA HIS A 287 -2.19 6.90 10.69
C HIS A 287 -1.96 5.58 11.45
N LYS A 288 -0.70 5.19 11.68
CA LYS A 288 -0.30 3.86 12.21
C LYS A 288 -1.06 3.40 13.47
N THR A 289 -1.46 4.31 14.36
CA THR A 289 -2.17 4.00 15.61
C THR A 289 -3.70 3.98 15.47
N SER A 290 -4.27 4.57 14.42
CA SER A 290 -5.72 4.77 14.25
C SER A 290 -6.30 4.00 13.04
N GLY A 291 -5.51 3.13 12.41
CA GLY A 291 -5.89 2.38 11.21
C GLY A 291 -7.17 1.54 11.37
N HIS A 292 -7.43 1.01 12.56
CA HIS A 292 -8.65 0.26 12.87
C HIS A 292 -9.92 1.15 12.83
N ILE A 293 -9.86 2.34 13.43
CA ILE A 293 -10.97 3.31 13.42
C ILE A 293 -11.23 3.81 12.00
N ALA A 294 -10.14 4.11 11.26
CA ALA A 294 -10.20 4.45 9.85
C ALA A 294 -10.92 3.37 9.02
N HIS A 295 -10.65 2.10 9.30
CA HIS A 295 -11.30 0.97 8.64
C HIS A 295 -12.81 0.94 8.95
N ILE A 296 -13.21 1.05 10.22
CA ILE A 296 -14.62 1.09 10.64
C ILE A 296 -15.39 2.23 9.94
N PHE A 297 -14.84 3.45 9.90
CA PHE A 297 -15.50 4.57 9.23
C PHE A 297 -15.67 4.33 7.73
N ASN A 298 -14.67 3.77 7.06
CA ASN A 298 -14.81 3.45 5.64
C ASN A 298 -15.80 2.27 5.41
N GLN A 299 -15.91 1.31 6.31
CA GLN A 299 -16.92 0.24 6.23
C GLN A 299 -18.34 0.80 6.39
N LEU A 300 -18.55 1.71 7.35
CA LEU A 300 -19.82 2.41 7.52
C LEU A 300 -20.13 3.35 6.35
N SER A 301 -19.11 3.98 5.76
CA SER A 301 -19.24 4.74 4.50
C SER A 301 -19.74 3.84 3.38
N LEU A 302 -19.17 2.64 3.23
CA LEU A 302 -19.58 1.66 2.23
C LEU A 302 -21.00 1.16 2.48
N ALA A 303 -21.44 1.02 3.74
CA ALA A 303 -22.82 0.67 4.06
C ALA A 303 -23.84 1.75 3.60
N LEU A 304 -23.47 3.03 3.68
CA LEU A 304 -24.30 4.14 3.19
C LEU A 304 -24.22 4.35 1.67
N TYR A 305 -23.08 4.01 1.08
CA TYR A 305 -22.83 4.14 -0.35
C TYR A 305 -22.05 2.92 -0.89
N PRO A 306 -22.75 1.79 -1.14
CA PRO A 306 -22.10 0.53 -1.55
C PRO A 306 -21.34 0.59 -2.86
N GLU A 307 -21.70 1.50 -3.78
CA GLU A 307 -21.05 1.68 -5.08
C GLU A 307 -19.97 2.78 -5.05
N ASN A 308 -19.51 3.20 -3.87
CA ASN A 308 -18.45 4.21 -3.78
C ASN A 308 -17.08 3.61 -4.09
N ASP A 309 -16.66 3.74 -5.35
CA ASP A 309 -15.35 3.31 -5.83
C ASP A 309 -14.19 3.81 -4.97
N ALA A 310 -14.26 5.04 -4.47
CA ALA A 310 -13.20 5.63 -3.65
C ALA A 310 -13.13 4.93 -2.29
N THR A 311 -14.28 4.68 -1.64
CA THR A 311 -14.35 3.94 -0.38
C THR A 311 -13.84 2.51 -0.57
N MET A 312 -14.26 1.80 -1.62
CA MET A 312 -13.74 0.45 -1.92
C MET A 312 -12.22 0.45 -2.10
N PHE A 313 -11.69 1.38 -2.89
CA PHE A 313 -10.26 1.50 -3.15
C PHE A 313 -9.46 1.81 -1.86
N GLN A 314 -9.99 2.68 -0.99
CA GLN A 314 -9.34 2.99 0.29
C GLN A 314 -9.41 1.83 1.28
N LEU A 315 -10.53 1.12 1.38
CA LEU A 315 -10.62 -0.10 2.18
C LEU A 315 -9.63 -1.16 1.69
N ALA A 316 -9.45 -1.30 0.38
CA ALA A 316 -8.46 -2.22 -0.18
C ALA A 316 -7.02 -1.83 0.22
N ASN A 317 -6.70 -0.53 0.15
CA ASN A 317 -5.39 -0.01 0.60
C ASN A 317 -5.17 -0.24 2.10
N ILE A 318 -6.19 0.00 2.93
CA ILE A 318 -6.11 -0.21 4.39
C ILE A 318 -5.94 -1.70 4.69
N SER A 319 -6.73 -2.57 4.05
CA SER A 319 -6.64 -4.03 4.20
C SER A 319 -5.23 -4.54 3.84
N ALA A 320 -4.66 -4.05 2.74
CA ALA A 320 -3.29 -4.40 2.34
C ALA A 320 -2.24 -3.95 3.38
N LYS A 321 -2.39 -2.74 3.95
CA LYS A 321 -1.49 -2.22 5.00
C LYS A 321 -1.63 -2.98 6.32
N LEU A 322 -2.83 -3.45 6.64
CA LEU A 322 -3.11 -4.26 7.81
C LEU A 322 -2.68 -5.73 7.60
N ASN A 323 -2.04 -6.08 6.47
CA ASN A 323 -1.64 -7.44 6.15
C ASN A 323 -2.84 -8.42 6.07
N ASP A 324 -3.97 -7.95 5.54
CA ASP A 324 -5.11 -8.76 5.13
C ASP A 324 -5.20 -8.79 3.58
N PRO A 325 -4.39 -9.62 2.91
CA PRO A 325 -4.36 -9.70 1.45
C PRO A 325 -5.68 -10.23 0.87
N ASN A 326 -6.43 -11.05 1.60
CA ASN A 326 -7.66 -11.66 1.11
C ASN A 326 -8.74 -10.59 0.92
N GLN A 327 -8.95 -9.75 1.93
CA GLN A 327 -9.91 -8.66 1.85
C GLN A 327 -9.47 -7.60 0.82
N ALA A 328 -8.18 -7.28 0.77
CA ALA A 328 -7.64 -6.36 -0.24
C ALA A 328 -7.90 -6.88 -1.68
N ILE A 329 -7.64 -8.16 -1.94
CA ILE A 329 -7.91 -8.80 -3.25
C ILE A 329 -9.40 -8.70 -3.60
N LYS A 330 -10.28 -9.05 -2.67
CA LYS A 330 -11.74 -8.98 -2.87
C LYS A 330 -12.19 -7.58 -3.27
N LEU A 331 -11.73 -6.55 -2.55
CA LEU A 331 -12.10 -5.16 -2.78
C LEU A 331 -11.51 -4.58 -4.08
N TYR A 332 -10.26 -4.90 -4.43
CA TYR A 332 -9.73 -4.46 -5.73
C TYR A 332 -10.43 -5.15 -6.90
N ARG A 333 -10.83 -6.41 -6.77
CA ARG A 333 -11.60 -7.12 -7.79
C ARG A 333 -13.02 -6.57 -7.96
N SER A 334 -13.62 -6.02 -6.91
CA SER A 334 -14.97 -5.43 -6.98
C SER A 334 -15.00 -4.05 -7.63
N LEU A 335 -13.85 -3.40 -7.86
CA LEU A 335 -13.80 -2.11 -8.53
C LEU A 335 -14.32 -2.21 -9.97
N PRO A 336 -15.32 -1.39 -10.37
CA PRO A 336 -15.83 -1.37 -11.73
C PRO A 336 -14.76 -0.98 -12.75
N SER A 337 -14.79 -1.58 -13.95
CA SER A 337 -13.79 -1.30 -14.99
C SER A 337 -13.80 0.14 -15.53
N ASN A 338 -14.94 0.83 -15.41
CA ASN A 338 -15.08 2.25 -15.76
C ASN A 338 -14.62 3.19 -14.62
N SER A 339 -14.37 2.65 -13.42
CA SER A 339 -13.94 3.42 -12.25
C SER A 339 -12.66 4.19 -12.55
N PRO A 340 -12.58 5.47 -12.15
CA PRO A 340 -11.33 6.21 -12.17
C PRO A 340 -10.19 5.58 -11.34
N TYR A 341 -10.52 4.76 -10.33
CA TYR A 341 -9.58 4.04 -9.46
C TYR A 341 -9.17 2.67 -10.01
N TYR A 342 -9.88 2.15 -11.03
CA TYR A 342 -9.69 0.79 -11.52
C TYR A 342 -8.24 0.48 -11.89
N LYS A 343 -7.61 1.34 -12.70
CA LYS A 343 -6.24 1.10 -13.18
C LYS A 343 -5.24 0.99 -12.03
N ASP A 344 -5.30 1.91 -11.07
CA ASP A 344 -4.40 1.89 -9.91
C ASP A 344 -4.71 0.70 -8.99
N GLY A 345 -6.00 0.40 -8.80
CA GLY A 345 -6.45 -0.76 -8.02
C GLY A 345 -5.98 -2.09 -8.60
N GLN A 346 -6.07 -2.28 -9.93
CA GLN A 346 -5.61 -3.50 -10.57
C GLN A 346 -4.07 -3.61 -10.57
N LEU A 347 -3.33 -2.50 -10.64
CA LEU A 347 -1.87 -2.50 -10.47
C LEU A 347 -1.50 -2.98 -9.06
N ARG A 348 -2.15 -2.43 -8.01
CA ARG A 348 -1.94 -2.85 -6.62
C ARG A 348 -2.33 -4.31 -6.40
N LEU A 349 -3.45 -4.74 -6.99
CA LEU A 349 -3.88 -6.14 -6.97
C LEU A 349 -2.82 -7.07 -7.55
N ALA A 350 -2.18 -6.71 -8.67
CA ALA A 350 -1.13 -7.54 -9.25
C ALA A 350 0.05 -7.76 -8.29
N PHE A 351 0.49 -6.72 -7.57
CA PHE A 351 1.53 -6.85 -6.54
C PHE A 351 1.10 -7.72 -5.36
N ILE A 352 -0.14 -7.56 -4.89
CA ILE A 352 -0.66 -8.37 -3.77
C ILE A 352 -0.78 -9.83 -4.20
N LEU A 353 -1.25 -10.12 -5.41
CA LEU A 353 -1.33 -11.48 -5.95
C LEU A 353 0.05 -12.13 -6.01
N ALA A 354 1.06 -11.42 -6.52
CA ALA A 354 2.42 -11.95 -6.59
C ALA A 354 3.01 -12.23 -5.21
N ASN A 355 2.84 -11.32 -4.25
CA ASN A 355 3.30 -11.51 -2.87
C ASN A 355 2.56 -12.65 -2.15
N ASN A 356 1.35 -13.01 -2.59
CA ASN A 356 0.56 -14.12 -2.07
C ASN A 356 0.75 -15.41 -2.91
N ASN A 357 1.92 -15.60 -3.51
CA ASN A 357 2.31 -16.76 -4.33
C ASN A 357 1.45 -17.01 -5.59
N ASN A 358 0.66 -16.01 -6.03
CA ASN A 358 -0.19 -16.08 -7.22
C ASN A 358 0.41 -15.28 -8.40
N GLN A 359 1.71 -15.43 -8.65
CA GLN A 359 2.45 -14.68 -9.68
C GLN A 359 1.87 -14.88 -11.09
N ASN A 360 1.44 -16.09 -11.43
CA ASN A 360 0.79 -16.38 -12.71
C ASN A 360 -0.49 -15.56 -12.93
N GLU A 361 -1.26 -15.33 -11.87
CA GLU A 361 -2.46 -14.51 -11.94
C GLU A 361 -2.11 -13.02 -12.11
N ALA A 362 -1.09 -12.53 -11.39
CA ALA A 362 -0.58 -11.17 -11.54
C ALA A 362 -0.14 -10.86 -12.99
N ILE A 363 0.61 -11.79 -13.62
CA ILE A 363 1.04 -11.66 -15.02
C ILE A 363 -0.16 -11.66 -15.98
N LYS A 364 -1.15 -12.55 -15.77
CA LYS A 364 -2.39 -12.57 -16.56
C LYS A 364 -3.15 -11.25 -16.46
N LEU A 365 -3.29 -10.72 -15.24
CA LEU A 365 -3.97 -9.45 -14.98
C LEU A 365 -3.26 -8.28 -15.69
N LEU A 366 -1.95 -8.15 -15.53
CA LEU A 366 -1.17 -7.08 -16.17
C LEU A 366 -1.15 -7.21 -17.69
N THR A 367 -1.13 -8.43 -18.21
CA THR A 367 -1.25 -8.68 -19.66
C THR A 367 -2.60 -8.22 -20.20
N SER A 368 -3.70 -8.44 -19.46
CA SER A 368 -5.03 -7.91 -19.77
C SER A 368 -5.06 -6.37 -19.74
N LEU A 369 -4.49 -5.76 -18.70
CA LEU A 369 -4.40 -4.29 -18.61
C LEU A 369 -3.59 -3.69 -19.76
N LYS A 370 -2.47 -4.33 -20.14
CA LYS A 370 -1.65 -3.91 -21.29
C LYS A 370 -2.45 -3.94 -22.59
N LYS A 371 -3.34 -4.92 -22.81
CA LYS A 371 -4.20 -4.93 -24.02
C LYS A 371 -5.08 -3.69 -24.11
N LYS A 372 -5.58 -3.18 -22.97
CA LYS A 372 -6.41 -1.98 -22.90
C LYS A 372 -5.60 -0.67 -22.91
N SER A 373 -4.37 -0.70 -22.41
CA SER A 373 -3.49 0.46 -22.29
C SER A 373 -2.05 0.06 -22.67
N PRO A 374 -1.79 -0.17 -23.96
CA PRO A 374 -0.54 -0.81 -24.42
C PRO A 374 0.71 0.00 -24.14
N ASN A 375 0.56 1.31 -23.94
CA ASN A 375 1.66 2.26 -23.75
C ASN A 375 1.66 2.86 -22.33
N ASP A 376 0.90 2.33 -21.37
CA ASP A 376 0.96 2.83 -19.99
C ASP A 376 2.28 2.36 -19.34
N PRO A 377 3.20 3.27 -18.97
CA PRO A 377 4.52 2.89 -18.49
C PRO A 377 4.47 2.10 -17.19
N HIS A 378 3.45 2.29 -16.34
CA HIS A 378 3.40 1.60 -15.06
C HIS A 378 2.96 0.14 -15.22
N ILE A 379 2.05 -0.12 -16.17
CA ILE A 379 1.68 -1.48 -16.55
C ILE A 379 2.88 -2.20 -17.18
N LEU A 380 3.62 -1.52 -18.07
CA LEU A 380 4.78 -2.10 -18.72
C LEU A 380 5.91 -2.40 -17.72
N ILE A 381 6.25 -1.46 -16.84
CA ILE A 381 7.27 -1.64 -15.79
C ILE A 381 6.89 -2.80 -14.86
N ALA A 382 5.65 -2.81 -14.36
CA ALA A 382 5.20 -3.88 -13.46
C ALA A 382 5.25 -5.25 -14.17
N LEU A 383 4.78 -5.34 -15.41
CA LEU A 383 4.82 -6.59 -16.17
C LEU A 383 6.25 -7.07 -16.44
N ALA A 384 7.16 -6.15 -16.78
CA ALA A 384 8.58 -6.49 -16.96
C ALA A 384 9.20 -7.03 -15.67
N ALA A 385 8.93 -6.39 -14.53
CA ALA A 385 9.41 -6.86 -13.23
C ALA A 385 8.92 -8.28 -12.91
N PHE A 386 7.66 -8.61 -13.19
CA PHE A 386 7.14 -9.97 -12.99
C PHE A 386 7.71 -10.99 -13.97
N TYR A 387 7.99 -10.61 -15.22
CA TYR A 387 8.71 -11.48 -16.14
C TYR A 387 10.15 -11.72 -15.69
N MET A 388 10.83 -10.71 -15.16
CA MET A 388 12.18 -10.89 -14.58
C MET A 388 12.14 -11.86 -13.38
N GLN A 389 11.14 -11.75 -12.51
CA GLN A 389 10.96 -12.68 -11.37
C GLN A 389 10.67 -14.12 -11.85
N ASP A 390 9.98 -14.28 -12.97
CA ASP A 390 9.69 -15.58 -13.60
C ASP A 390 10.80 -16.07 -14.54
N ASN A 391 12.00 -15.44 -14.49
CA ASN A 391 13.15 -15.69 -15.38
C ASN A 391 12.86 -15.55 -16.89
N LYS A 392 11.78 -14.88 -17.27
CA LYS A 392 11.37 -14.57 -18.65
C LYS A 392 12.05 -13.29 -19.15
N PHE A 393 13.37 -13.32 -19.22
CA PHE A 393 14.19 -12.13 -19.52
C PHE A 393 13.98 -11.58 -20.94
N VAL A 394 13.73 -12.44 -21.92
CA VAL A 394 13.47 -12.02 -23.31
C VAL A 394 12.18 -11.22 -23.39
N GLU A 395 11.13 -11.68 -22.71
CA GLU A 395 9.84 -11.00 -22.61
C GLU A 395 9.96 -9.70 -21.84
N ALA A 396 10.71 -9.69 -20.72
CA ALA A 396 10.97 -8.48 -19.95
C ALA A 396 11.64 -7.40 -20.82
N ILE A 397 12.69 -7.74 -21.58
CA ILE A 397 13.38 -6.81 -22.49
C ILE A 397 12.40 -6.26 -23.53
N LYS A 398 11.61 -7.11 -24.19
CA LYS A 398 10.60 -6.66 -25.17
C LYS A 398 9.60 -5.66 -24.59
N ILE A 399 9.22 -5.83 -23.32
CA ILE A 399 8.30 -4.91 -22.62
C ILE A 399 9.00 -3.61 -22.26
N LEU A 400 10.24 -3.67 -21.77
CA LEU A 400 11.04 -2.50 -21.40
C LEU A 400 11.42 -1.66 -22.61
N ASP A 401 11.77 -2.28 -23.74
CA ASP A 401 12.03 -1.60 -25.01
C ASP A 401 10.82 -0.76 -25.43
N ARG A 402 9.62 -1.34 -25.36
CA ARG A 402 8.38 -0.62 -25.63
C ARG A 402 8.17 0.51 -24.64
N ALA A 403 8.38 0.30 -23.35
CA ALA A 403 8.19 1.33 -22.34
C ALA A 403 9.12 2.53 -22.58
N ILE A 404 10.40 2.27 -22.84
CA ILE A 404 11.43 3.29 -23.12
C ILE A 404 11.08 4.05 -24.40
N ALA A 405 10.64 3.38 -25.46
CA ALA A 405 10.26 4.02 -26.73
C ALA A 405 9.06 4.97 -26.62
N GLN A 406 8.25 4.89 -25.56
CA GLN A 406 7.10 5.78 -25.35
C GLN A 406 7.46 7.04 -24.54
N ILE A 407 8.67 7.14 -24.00
CA ILE A 407 9.07 8.27 -23.16
C ILE A 407 9.57 9.41 -24.06
N THR A 408 8.84 10.52 -24.05
CA THR A 408 9.20 11.74 -24.78
C THR A 408 10.11 12.67 -23.98
N LYS A 409 10.02 12.62 -22.64
CA LYS A 409 10.85 13.40 -21.74
C LYS A 409 11.23 12.56 -20.54
N PHE A 410 12.46 12.06 -20.55
CA PHE A 410 13.01 11.30 -19.43
C PHE A 410 13.07 12.16 -18.16
N GLN A 411 12.83 11.51 -17.02
CA GLN A 411 12.92 12.02 -15.68
C GLN A 411 13.97 11.24 -14.89
N ARG A 412 14.40 11.80 -13.75
CA ARG A 412 15.33 11.12 -12.84
C ARG A 412 14.89 9.69 -12.53
N ASP A 413 13.60 9.45 -12.26
CA ASP A 413 13.07 8.13 -11.85
C ASP A 413 13.07 7.07 -12.97
N ASP A 414 13.30 7.45 -14.22
CA ASP A 414 13.33 6.52 -15.36
C ASP A 414 14.59 5.63 -15.36
N TRP A 415 15.56 5.88 -14.48
CA TRP A 415 16.72 5.02 -14.26
C TRP A 415 16.32 3.55 -14.04
N LYS A 416 15.16 3.29 -13.43
CA LYS A 416 14.63 1.95 -13.14
C LYS A 416 14.43 1.11 -14.40
N LEU A 417 14.03 1.73 -15.51
CA LEU A 417 13.79 1.06 -16.78
C LEU A 417 15.08 0.48 -17.35
N PHE A 418 16.11 1.32 -17.41
CA PHE A 418 17.42 0.94 -17.90
C PHE A 418 18.09 -0.05 -16.94
N TYR A 419 17.97 0.15 -15.64
CA TYR A 419 18.47 -0.80 -14.65
C TYR A 419 17.86 -2.19 -14.81
N GLN A 420 16.53 -2.28 -14.91
CA GLN A 420 15.83 -3.56 -15.10
C GLN A 420 16.21 -4.22 -16.44
N ARG A 421 16.31 -3.44 -17.52
CA ARG A 421 16.68 -3.99 -18.85
C ARG A 421 18.13 -4.43 -18.89
N GLY A 422 19.02 -3.69 -18.24
CA GLY A 422 20.43 -4.04 -18.06
C GLY A 422 20.60 -5.37 -17.32
N ILE A 423 19.87 -5.56 -16.21
CA ILE A 423 19.84 -6.86 -15.50
C ILE A 423 19.34 -7.98 -16.42
N ALA A 424 18.27 -7.74 -17.18
CA ALA A 424 17.73 -8.75 -18.09
C ALA A 424 18.73 -9.12 -19.21
N PHE A 425 19.47 -8.15 -19.76
CA PHE A 425 20.56 -8.42 -20.71
C PHE A 425 21.69 -9.22 -20.06
N GLU A 426 22.08 -8.87 -18.83
CA GLU A 426 23.11 -9.58 -18.06
C GLU A 426 22.74 -11.05 -17.85
N ARG A 427 21.48 -11.31 -17.47
CA ARG A 427 20.91 -12.67 -17.33
C ARG A 427 20.93 -13.49 -18.61
N LEU A 428 20.81 -12.82 -19.75
CA LEU A 428 20.91 -13.43 -21.08
C LEU A 428 22.35 -13.44 -21.62
N GLN A 429 23.35 -13.15 -20.77
CA GLN A 429 24.77 -13.12 -21.11
C GLN A 429 25.13 -12.05 -22.16
N GLN A 430 24.27 -11.05 -22.37
CA GLN A 430 24.49 -9.94 -23.30
C GLN A 430 25.16 -8.76 -22.59
N TRP A 431 26.33 -9.01 -22.00
CA TRP A 431 27.05 -8.03 -21.17
C TRP A 431 27.27 -6.64 -21.82
N PRO A 432 27.68 -6.53 -23.11
CA PRO A 432 27.87 -5.23 -23.72
C PRO A 432 26.62 -4.35 -23.69
N LYS A 433 25.43 -4.94 -23.87
CA LYS A 433 24.15 -4.21 -23.77
C LYS A 433 23.78 -3.92 -22.32
N ALA A 434 24.06 -4.85 -21.42
CA ALA A 434 23.80 -4.68 -19.99
C ALA A 434 24.58 -3.50 -19.42
N GLU A 435 25.87 -3.39 -19.73
CA GLU A 435 26.71 -2.30 -19.24
C GLU A 435 26.22 -0.93 -19.76
N ILE A 436 25.86 -0.84 -21.05
CA ILE A 436 25.30 0.39 -21.64
C ILE A 436 24.06 0.85 -20.85
N ASP A 437 23.13 -0.07 -20.59
CA ASP A 437 21.90 0.24 -19.86
C ASP A 437 22.15 0.60 -18.39
N LEU A 438 23.04 -0.13 -17.70
CA LEU A 438 23.38 0.17 -16.31
C LEU A 438 24.06 1.54 -16.18
N ARG A 439 24.94 1.91 -17.11
CA ARG A 439 25.53 3.26 -17.18
C ARG A 439 24.48 4.31 -17.50
N LYS A 440 23.55 4.02 -18.42
CA LYS A 440 22.45 4.92 -18.73
C LYS A 440 21.55 5.17 -17.52
N ALA A 441 21.33 4.17 -16.68
CA ALA A 441 20.62 4.34 -15.41
C ALA A 441 21.36 5.32 -14.47
N LEU A 442 22.69 5.25 -14.39
CA LEU A 442 23.52 6.20 -13.62
C LEU A 442 23.54 7.60 -14.23
N GLU A 443 23.40 7.77 -15.55
CA GLU A 443 23.23 9.11 -16.12
C GLU A 443 21.97 9.81 -15.60
N PHE A 444 20.87 9.05 -15.41
CA PHE A 444 19.63 9.60 -14.86
C PHE A 444 19.65 9.77 -13.36
N PHE A 445 20.31 8.86 -12.64
CA PHE A 445 20.49 8.95 -11.19
C PHE A 445 21.91 8.49 -10.79
N PRO A 446 22.89 9.42 -10.79
CA PRO A 446 24.31 9.10 -10.56
C PRO A 446 24.64 8.46 -9.21
N ASP A 447 23.85 8.81 -8.18
CA ASP A 447 24.06 8.35 -6.81
C ASP A 447 23.07 7.26 -6.41
N GLN A 448 22.52 6.50 -7.36
CA GLN A 448 21.58 5.44 -7.03
C GLN A 448 22.33 4.20 -6.52
N PRO A 449 22.24 3.85 -5.21
CA PRO A 449 23.12 2.84 -4.60
C PRO A 449 22.97 1.45 -5.23
N GLN A 450 21.74 1.08 -5.63
CA GLN A 450 21.45 -0.21 -6.25
C GLN A 450 22.14 -0.38 -7.60
N VAL A 451 22.18 0.68 -8.41
CA VAL A 451 22.81 0.62 -9.74
C VAL A 451 24.33 0.62 -9.59
N LEU A 452 24.87 1.48 -8.73
CA LEU A 452 26.30 1.50 -8.39
C LEU A 452 26.78 0.14 -7.90
N ASN A 453 26.01 -0.49 -7.00
CA ASN A 453 26.33 -1.81 -6.49
C ASN A 453 26.28 -2.89 -7.58
N TYR A 454 25.18 -2.94 -8.35
CA TYR A 454 25.02 -3.98 -9.37
C TYR A 454 26.08 -3.88 -10.47
N LEU A 455 26.34 -2.66 -10.97
CA LEU A 455 27.32 -2.42 -12.01
C LEU A 455 28.74 -2.67 -11.50
N GLY A 456 29.09 -2.12 -10.32
CA GLY A 456 30.38 -2.34 -9.70
C GLY A 456 30.66 -3.83 -9.48
N TYR A 457 29.80 -4.52 -8.77
CA TYR A 457 29.98 -5.96 -8.54
C TYR A 457 30.07 -6.74 -9.86
N SER A 458 29.21 -6.44 -10.85
CA SER A 458 29.24 -7.12 -12.15
C SER A 458 30.56 -6.93 -12.91
N LEU A 459 31.21 -5.78 -12.73
CA LEU A 459 32.53 -5.48 -13.29
C LEU A 459 33.65 -6.24 -12.54
N ILE A 460 33.60 -6.31 -11.20
CA ILE A 460 34.53 -7.11 -10.38
C ILE A 460 34.50 -8.58 -10.80
N GLU A 461 33.32 -9.16 -10.92
CA GLU A 461 33.16 -10.57 -11.27
C GLU A 461 33.69 -10.92 -12.66
N ARG A 462 33.76 -9.92 -13.54
CA ARG A 462 34.28 -10.06 -14.90
C ARG A 462 35.75 -9.69 -15.01
N ASP A 463 36.39 -9.33 -13.90
CA ASP A 463 37.76 -8.80 -13.84
C ASP A 463 37.96 -7.59 -14.78
N GLN A 464 36.95 -6.73 -14.87
CA GLN A 464 36.93 -5.54 -15.73
C GLN A 464 36.85 -4.26 -14.89
N LYS A 465 37.59 -3.22 -15.30
CA LYS A 465 37.51 -1.85 -14.75
C LYS A 465 37.51 -1.84 -13.20
N LEU A 466 38.44 -2.59 -12.61
CA LEU A 466 38.44 -2.91 -11.17
C LEU A 466 38.47 -1.66 -10.28
N GLU A 467 39.27 -0.66 -10.63
CA GLU A 467 39.36 0.61 -9.88
C GLU A 467 38.05 1.41 -9.95
N GLU A 468 37.46 1.53 -11.15
CA GLU A 468 36.18 2.20 -11.35
C GLU A 468 35.08 1.51 -10.52
N SER A 469 35.06 0.19 -10.56
CA SER A 469 34.13 -0.64 -9.82
C SER A 469 34.27 -0.46 -8.30
N LEU A 470 35.49 -0.49 -7.77
CA LEU A 470 35.76 -0.27 -6.35
C LEU A 470 35.19 1.08 -5.90
N HIS A 471 35.42 2.14 -6.69
CA HIS A 471 34.89 3.47 -6.39
C HIS A 471 33.34 3.49 -6.38
N MET A 472 32.69 2.81 -7.33
CA MET A 472 31.22 2.69 -7.32
C MET A 472 30.71 1.99 -6.06
N LEU A 473 31.37 0.90 -5.65
CA LEU A 473 30.98 0.11 -4.48
C LEU A 473 31.21 0.86 -3.16
N GLN A 474 32.33 1.60 -3.05
CA GLN A 474 32.58 2.50 -1.93
C GLN A 474 31.50 3.57 -1.81
N LYS A 475 31.12 4.18 -2.94
CA LYS A 475 30.04 5.18 -2.98
C LYS A 475 28.68 4.57 -2.60
N ALA A 476 28.35 3.39 -3.12
CA ALA A 476 27.12 2.69 -2.77
C ALA A 476 27.06 2.38 -1.27
N SER A 477 28.18 1.91 -0.69
CA SER A 477 28.31 1.62 0.74
C SER A 477 28.16 2.90 1.59
N ALA A 478 28.79 4.01 1.20
CA ALA A 478 28.65 5.28 1.90
C ALA A 478 27.20 5.80 1.90
N LEU A 479 26.45 5.57 0.82
CA LEU A 479 25.04 5.97 0.70
C LEU A 479 24.09 5.03 1.46
N GLN A 480 24.47 3.76 1.66
CA GLN A 480 23.69 2.75 2.38
C GLN A 480 24.58 1.91 3.30
N PRO A 481 25.10 2.48 4.39
CA PRO A 481 26.09 1.82 5.25
C PRO A 481 25.53 0.63 6.05
N GLN A 482 24.21 0.50 6.12
CA GLN A 482 23.51 -0.59 6.82
C GLN A 482 22.95 -1.65 5.86
N ASN A 483 23.38 -1.65 4.59
CA ASN A 483 22.98 -2.65 3.61
C ASN A 483 24.06 -3.75 3.54
N SER A 484 23.74 -4.90 4.14
CA SER A 484 24.62 -6.07 4.24
C SER A 484 25.17 -6.52 2.88
N HIS A 485 24.33 -6.56 1.83
CA HIS A 485 24.74 -6.99 0.48
C HIS A 485 25.65 -5.98 -0.24
N ILE A 486 25.50 -4.69 0.04
CA ILE A 486 26.40 -3.67 -0.52
C ILE A 486 27.77 -3.75 0.16
N LEU A 487 27.79 -3.95 1.48
CA LEU A 487 29.03 -4.21 2.20
C LEU A 487 29.70 -5.48 1.70
N ASP A 488 28.93 -6.56 1.51
CA ASP A 488 29.44 -7.80 0.92
C ASP A 488 30.08 -7.58 -0.45
N SER A 489 29.39 -6.86 -1.34
CA SER A 489 29.91 -6.54 -2.68
C SER A 489 31.21 -5.73 -2.61
N LEU A 490 31.31 -4.76 -1.69
CA LEU A 490 32.54 -3.99 -1.46
C LEU A 490 33.67 -4.85 -0.88
N GLY A 491 33.36 -5.69 0.11
CA GLY A 491 34.30 -6.63 0.70
C GLY A 491 34.85 -7.62 -0.32
N TRP A 492 33.97 -8.13 -1.20
CA TRP A 492 34.34 -9.00 -2.30
C TRP A 492 35.21 -8.30 -3.35
N ALA A 493 34.98 -7.01 -3.63
CA ALA A 493 35.87 -6.22 -4.47
C ALA A 493 37.28 -6.12 -3.89
N TYR A 494 37.39 -5.85 -2.58
CA TYR A 494 38.69 -5.88 -1.88
C TYR A 494 39.35 -7.25 -1.95
N TYR A 495 38.57 -8.33 -1.81
CA TYR A 495 39.08 -9.70 -1.94
C TYR A 495 39.67 -9.96 -3.33
N LYS A 496 38.96 -9.58 -4.39
CA LYS A 496 39.39 -9.74 -5.80
C LYS A 496 40.61 -8.89 -6.13
N LEU A 497 40.76 -7.74 -5.48
CA LEU A 497 41.95 -6.89 -5.52
C LEU A 497 43.11 -7.37 -4.64
N LYS A 498 42.97 -8.55 -3.99
CA LYS A 498 43.94 -9.14 -3.06
C LYS A 498 44.22 -8.30 -1.81
N GLN A 499 43.33 -7.36 -1.50
CA GLN A 499 43.36 -6.54 -0.29
C GLN A 499 42.64 -7.27 0.85
N TYR A 500 43.12 -8.46 1.18
CA TYR A 500 42.39 -9.43 2.02
C TYR A 500 42.07 -8.92 3.43
N ASN A 501 42.98 -8.15 4.06
CA ASN A 501 42.71 -7.58 5.39
C ASN A 501 41.54 -6.59 5.39
N GLN A 502 41.42 -5.76 4.35
CA GLN A 502 40.29 -4.84 4.18
C GLN A 502 39.01 -5.60 3.85
N ALA A 503 39.11 -6.64 3.01
CA ALA A 503 37.98 -7.53 2.72
C ALA A 503 37.39 -8.13 4.00
N VAL A 504 38.23 -8.67 4.88
CA VAL A 504 37.81 -9.23 6.18
C VAL A 504 37.03 -8.21 7.00
N GLN A 505 37.58 -7.00 7.20
CA GLN A 505 36.92 -5.97 8.01
C GLN A 505 35.52 -5.59 7.49
N ILE A 506 35.38 -5.48 6.16
CA ILE A 506 34.10 -5.12 5.55
C ILE A 506 33.11 -6.30 5.59
N LEU A 507 33.57 -7.51 5.29
CA LEU A 507 32.73 -8.72 5.27
C LEU A 507 32.26 -9.13 6.68
N GLU A 508 33.08 -8.92 7.72
CA GLU A 508 32.65 -9.10 9.11
C GLU A 508 31.46 -8.19 9.45
N ASN A 509 31.47 -6.94 8.98
CA ASN A 509 30.35 -6.03 9.16
C ASN A 509 29.11 -6.46 8.38
N ALA A 510 29.28 -6.96 7.14
CA ALA A 510 28.18 -7.48 6.35
C ALA A 510 27.47 -8.65 7.05
N VAL A 511 28.24 -9.65 7.50
CA VAL A 511 27.72 -10.82 8.24
C VAL A 511 27.09 -10.41 9.57
N LYS A 512 27.64 -9.42 10.28
CA LYS A 512 27.04 -8.91 11.53
C LYS A 512 25.62 -8.37 11.33
N LEU A 513 25.32 -7.76 10.17
CA LEU A 513 24.00 -7.22 9.86
C LEU A 513 22.99 -8.31 9.47
N GLN A 514 23.46 -9.38 8.83
CA GLN A 514 22.60 -10.47 8.37
C GLN A 514 23.33 -11.83 8.51
N PRO A 515 23.44 -12.36 9.75
CA PRO A 515 24.26 -13.53 10.03
C PRO A 515 23.78 -14.81 9.35
N GLU A 516 22.49 -14.87 8.98
CA GLU A 516 21.87 -16.03 8.36
C GLU A 516 22.06 -16.12 6.84
N ASP A 517 22.62 -15.08 6.18
CA ASP A 517 22.78 -15.11 4.73
C ASP A 517 23.96 -16.01 4.32
N PRO A 518 23.72 -17.05 3.51
CA PRO A 518 24.78 -18.01 3.18
C PRO A 518 25.85 -17.44 2.25
N THR A 519 25.53 -16.44 1.42
CA THR A 519 26.49 -15.84 0.48
C THR A 519 27.51 -14.99 1.24
N LEU A 520 27.04 -14.20 2.20
CA LEU A 520 27.89 -13.36 3.04
C LEU A 520 28.87 -14.21 3.86
N ASN A 521 28.38 -15.31 4.43
CA ASN A 521 29.22 -16.25 5.16
C ASN A 521 30.24 -16.96 4.25
N ASP A 522 29.86 -17.32 3.01
CA ASP A 522 30.79 -17.91 2.03
C ASP A 522 31.94 -16.95 1.68
N HIS A 523 31.64 -15.70 1.35
CA HIS A 523 32.64 -14.68 1.04
C HIS A 523 33.54 -14.36 2.24
N LEU A 524 32.99 -14.27 3.46
CA LEU A 524 33.79 -14.05 4.65
C LEU A 524 34.71 -15.24 4.93
N GLY A 525 34.22 -16.47 4.73
CA GLY A 525 35.03 -17.68 4.84
C GLY A 525 36.22 -17.67 3.87
N ASP A 526 35.99 -17.25 2.63
CA ASP A 526 37.05 -17.11 1.62
C ASP A 526 38.10 -16.07 2.05
N ALA A 527 37.65 -14.92 2.54
CA ALA A 527 38.55 -13.86 3.02
C ALA A 527 39.37 -14.30 4.25
N TYR A 528 38.74 -14.98 5.22
CA TYR A 528 39.44 -15.57 6.37
C TYR A 528 40.50 -16.58 5.97
N TRP A 529 40.21 -17.42 4.98
CA TRP A 529 41.17 -18.41 4.50
C TRP A 529 42.43 -17.74 3.94
N GLN A 530 42.28 -16.69 3.14
CA GLN A 530 43.40 -15.96 2.52
C GLN A 530 44.30 -15.27 3.57
N VAL A 531 43.75 -14.80 4.68
CA VAL A 531 44.54 -14.21 5.78
C VAL A 531 45.05 -15.23 6.81
N GLY A 532 44.86 -16.54 6.55
CA GLY A 532 45.35 -17.62 7.41
C GLY A 532 44.45 -17.96 8.62
N ARG A 533 43.30 -17.30 8.77
CA ARG A 533 42.28 -17.55 9.81
C ARG A 533 41.42 -18.78 9.47
N LYS A 534 42.08 -19.93 9.30
CA LYS A 534 41.47 -21.15 8.72
C LYS A 534 40.34 -21.73 9.56
N ARG A 535 40.41 -21.62 10.90
CA ARG A 535 39.34 -22.12 11.78
C ARG A 535 38.07 -21.29 11.60
N GLU A 536 38.19 -19.97 11.58
CA GLU A 536 37.05 -19.10 11.32
C GLU A 536 36.52 -19.27 9.89
N ALA A 537 37.39 -19.50 8.90
CA ALA A 537 36.96 -19.80 7.53
C ALA A 537 36.04 -21.03 7.46
N ILE A 538 36.47 -22.15 8.07
CA ILE A 538 35.68 -23.38 8.13
C ILE A 538 34.36 -23.16 8.88
N PHE A 539 34.38 -22.38 9.96
CA PHE A 539 33.17 -22.02 10.69
C PHE A 539 32.17 -21.28 9.79
N GLN A 540 32.61 -20.24 9.05
CA GLN A 540 31.72 -19.49 8.17
C GLN A 540 31.22 -20.31 6.98
N TRP A 541 32.05 -21.16 6.38
CA TRP A 541 31.60 -22.05 5.31
C TRP A 541 30.55 -23.07 5.80
N ASN A 542 30.66 -23.58 7.03
CA ASN A 542 29.61 -24.43 7.60
C ASN A 542 28.29 -23.65 7.82
N HIS A 543 28.36 -22.43 8.35
CA HIS A 543 27.19 -21.56 8.43
C HIS A 543 26.57 -21.26 7.07
N ALA A 544 27.40 -21.07 6.05
CA ALA A 544 26.93 -20.89 4.68
C ALA A 544 26.18 -22.13 4.18
N VAL A 545 26.64 -23.35 4.51
CA VAL A 545 25.96 -24.61 4.17
C VAL A 545 24.60 -24.74 4.87
N ASP A 546 24.51 -24.38 6.14
CA ASP A 546 23.26 -24.43 6.92
C ASP A 546 22.16 -23.53 6.35
N GLY A 547 22.55 -22.45 5.67
CA GLY A 547 21.63 -21.53 4.97
C GLY A 547 21.13 -22.02 3.59
N GLU A 548 21.36 -23.28 3.23
CA GLU A 548 20.96 -23.90 1.95
C GLU A 548 21.41 -23.10 0.68
N PRO A 549 22.72 -22.93 0.48
CA PRO A 549 23.28 -22.09 -0.58
C PRO A 549 23.06 -22.72 -1.96
N LYS A 550 22.87 -21.87 -2.99
CA LYS A 550 22.79 -22.32 -4.39
C LYS A 550 24.08 -22.98 -4.88
N ASN A 551 25.22 -22.58 -4.34
CA ASN A 551 26.56 -23.09 -4.66
C ASN A 551 27.05 -24.16 -3.66
N LEU A 552 26.13 -24.88 -2.98
CA LEU A 552 26.44 -25.88 -1.95
C LEU A 552 27.62 -26.80 -2.28
N LYS A 553 27.68 -27.35 -3.50
CA LYS A 553 28.76 -28.24 -3.92
C LYS A 553 30.14 -27.56 -3.84
N LYS A 554 30.24 -26.30 -4.26
CA LYS A 554 31.51 -25.54 -4.21
C LYS A 554 31.94 -25.29 -2.77
N ILE A 555 31.00 -24.93 -1.90
CA ILE A 555 31.31 -24.67 -0.48
C ILE A 555 31.76 -25.98 0.21
N GLN A 556 31.13 -27.11 -0.13
CA GLN A 556 31.56 -28.43 0.35
C GLN A 556 32.97 -28.82 -0.14
N GLU A 557 33.37 -28.43 -1.34
CA GLU A 557 34.75 -28.60 -1.83
C GLU A 557 35.72 -27.74 -1.03
N LYS A 558 35.40 -26.46 -0.77
CA LYS A 558 36.20 -25.56 0.08
C LYS A 558 36.39 -26.13 1.49
N LEU A 559 35.35 -26.74 2.07
CA LEU A 559 35.44 -27.39 3.38
C LEU A 559 36.38 -28.60 3.41
N LYS A 560 36.48 -29.34 2.29
CA LYS A 560 37.33 -30.53 2.18
C LYS A 560 38.78 -30.20 1.84
N PHE A 561 39.00 -29.23 0.96
CA PHE A 561 40.30 -29.01 0.32
C PHE A 561 40.86 -27.59 0.55
N GLY A 562 40.08 -26.69 1.14
CA GLY A 562 40.40 -25.26 1.19
C GLY A 562 40.20 -24.58 -0.16
N LEU A 563 40.79 -23.39 -0.33
CA LEU A 563 40.79 -22.63 -1.60
C LEU A 563 41.88 -23.09 -2.60
N GLN A 564 42.19 -24.40 -2.64
CA GLN A 564 43.26 -24.97 -3.47
C GLN A 564 42.80 -25.35 -4.87
#